data_AF-A0A0H5Q3P6-F1
#
_entry.id   AF-A0A0H5Q3P6-F1
#
_cell.length_a   1.000
_cell.length_b   1.000
_cell.length_c   1.000
_cell.angle_alpha   90.00
_cell.angle_beta   90.00
_cell.angle_gamma   90.00
#
_symmetry.space_group_name_H-M   'P 1'
#
loop_
_entity.id
_entity.type
_entity.pdbx_description
1 polymer ?
#
loop_
_entity_poly.entity_id
_entity_poly.type
_entity_poly.pdbx_seq_one_letter_code
_entity_poly.pdbx_strand_id
1 'polypeptide(L)'
;MPIPADLMKVNITVTLNSAMDEIAVFGFHLRRVHIAGNPTNWPSDVIDLAERIRDKWNTNMATAKAVWPQSAVWQKVEVYHLDTTNHAIDKGLAEFTGAAAYAGSAGQASLPFTSATCVSIFNYEPGRLSAYRGRRRGRFYLPALTVSAMTDGGLYLGSGPISIANLREGITAFLNDVEGMEFGGPYPDVADFAHLGILSVAASEFYQALYVAVDNIPDTMRTRGNRLQGTRVVTEIDVEE
;
A
#
# COMPACT_ATOMS: atom_id res chain seq x y z
N MET A 1 -11.63 -16.05 16.64
CA MET A 1 -10.51 -15.88 17.60
C MET A 1 -10.20 -14.39 17.69
N PRO A 2 -9.53 -13.88 18.73
CA PRO A 2 -9.14 -12.47 18.77
C PRO A 2 -8.06 -12.16 17.71
N ILE A 3 -8.06 -10.93 17.18
CA ILE A 3 -7.00 -10.42 16.30
C ILE A 3 -5.70 -10.28 17.12
N PRO A 4 -4.51 -10.49 16.54
CA PRO A 4 -3.24 -10.26 17.25
C PRO A 4 -3.14 -8.82 17.80
N ALA A 5 -2.68 -8.67 19.04
CA ALA A 5 -2.60 -7.37 19.73
C ALA A 5 -1.41 -6.50 19.27
N ASP A 6 -0.57 -7.03 18.38
CA ASP A 6 0.60 -6.39 17.79
C ASP A 6 0.32 -5.92 16.34
N LEU A 7 -0.96 -5.84 15.96
CA LEU A 7 -1.39 -5.48 14.63
C LEU A 7 -1.47 -3.96 14.45
N MET A 8 -1.01 -3.51 13.29
CA MET A 8 -1.13 -2.14 12.84
C MET A 8 -1.85 -2.07 11.48
N LYS A 9 -2.59 -0.99 11.25
CA LYS A 9 -3.19 -0.65 9.96
C LYS A 9 -2.62 0.66 9.46
N VAL A 10 -2.16 0.65 8.22
CA VAL A 10 -1.66 1.84 7.52
C VAL A 10 -2.74 2.34 6.57
N ASN A 11 -3.04 3.63 6.60
CA ASN A 11 -3.87 4.32 5.62
C ASN A 11 -3.08 5.47 5.01
N ILE A 12 -3.12 5.59 3.69
CA ILE A 12 -2.57 6.71 2.94
C ILE A 12 -3.73 7.45 2.29
N THR A 13 -3.82 8.74 2.57
CA THR A 13 -4.90 9.61 2.10
C THR A 13 -4.42 10.49 0.97
N VAL A 14 -5.20 10.55 -0.10
CA VAL A 14 -4.92 11.34 -1.31
C VAL A 14 -6.15 12.14 -1.68
N THR A 15 -5.97 13.44 -1.89
CA THR A 15 -7.00 14.30 -2.50
C THR A 15 -6.85 14.18 -4.01
N LEU A 16 -7.90 13.76 -4.71
CA LEU A 16 -7.94 13.64 -6.19
C LEU A 16 -8.37 14.93 -6.86
N ASN A 17 -9.24 15.68 -6.19
CA ASN A 17 -9.74 16.97 -6.63
C ASN A 17 -10.12 17.80 -5.39
N SER A 18 -9.34 18.84 -5.11
CA SER A 18 -9.56 19.72 -3.96
C SER A 18 -10.80 20.62 -4.10
N ALA A 19 -11.29 20.84 -5.33
CA ALA A 19 -12.50 21.62 -5.54
C ALA A 19 -13.79 20.81 -5.29
N MET A 20 -13.71 19.48 -5.27
CA MET A 20 -14.84 18.58 -5.08
C MET A 20 -14.71 17.69 -3.84
N ASP A 21 -13.70 17.95 -2.99
CA ASP A 21 -13.37 17.13 -1.81
C ASP A 21 -13.29 15.63 -2.11
N GLU A 22 -12.83 15.28 -3.32
CA GLU A 22 -12.69 13.88 -3.72
C GLU A 22 -11.45 13.29 -3.06
N ILE A 23 -11.66 12.38 -2.10
CA ILE A 23 -10.59 11.74 -1.34
C ILE A 23 -10.54 10.25 -1.66
N ALA A 24 -9.34 9.75 -1.95
CA ALA A 24 -9.02 8.33 -1.99
C ALA A 24 -8.22 7.95 -0.75
N VAL A 25 -8.58 6.83 -0.12
CA VAL A 25 -7.83 6.22 0.98
C VAL A 25 -7.51 4.78 0.61
N PHE A 26 -6.24 4.41 0.71
CA PHE A 26 -5.78 3.05 0.52
C PHE A 26 -4.84 2.65 1.64
N GLY A 27 -4.69 1.34 1.87
CA GLY A 27 -4.00 0.90 3.06
C GLY A 27 -3.73 -0.60 3.10
N PHE A 28 -2.85 -0.98 4.01
CA PHE A 28 -2.41 -2.36 4.23
C PHE A 28 -2.21 -2.59 5.72
N HIS A 29 -1.95 -3.84 6.11
CA HIS A 29 -1.74 -4.21 7.49
C HIS A 29 -0.29 -4.58 7.73
N LEU A 30 0.20 -4.21 8.90
CA LEU A 30 1.51 -4.56 9.42
C LEU A 30 1.34 -5.29 10.75
N ARG A 31 2.33 -6.08 11.13
CA ARG A 31 2.45 -6.68 12.45
C ARG A 31 3.81 -6.30 13.03
N ARG A 32 3.83 -5.86 14.28
CA ARG A 32 5.07 -5.62 15.00
C ARG A 32 5.72 -6.94 15.37
N VAL A 33 6.99 -7.11 15.03
CA VAL A 33 7.86 -8.14 15.61
C VAL A 33 8.73 -7.46 16.66
N HIS A 34 8.46 -7.83 17.90
CA HIS A 34 9.07 -7.22 19.07
C HIS A 34 10.38 -7.90 19.43
N ILE A 35 11.45 -7.11 19.57
CA ILE A 35 12.74 -7.58 20.04
C ILE A 35 12.84 -7.38 21.56
N ALA A 36 13.20 -8.47 22.25
CA ALA A 36 13.32 -8.47 23.69
C ALA A 36 14.34 -7.41 24.15
N GLY A 37 13.92 -6.58 25.11
CA GLY A 37 14.75 -5.49 25.65
C GLY A 37 14.41 -4.12 25.06
N ASN A 38 13.63 -4.06 23.98
CA ASN A 38 13.08 -2.81 23.49
C ASN A 38 11.85 -2.40 24.35
N PRO A 39 11.76 -1.19 24.92
CA PRO A 39 10.53 -0.77 25.57
C PRO A 39 9.46 -0.40 24.53
N THR A 40 8.29 -1.04 24.58
CA THR A 40 7.14 -0.68 23.74
C THR A 40 6.55 0.67 24.17
N ASN A 41 6.50 1.65 23.26
CA ASN A 41 5.78 2.91 23.45
C ASN A 41 4.88 3.19 22.24
N TRP A 42 3.75 2.49 22.20
CA TRP A 42 2.83 2.52 21.05
C TRP A 42 2.54 3.92 20.50
N PRO A 43 2.17 4.93 21.31
CA PRO A 43 1.93 6.29 20.79
C PRO A 43 3.11 6.88 20.01
N SER A 44 4.35 6.68 20.48
CA SER A 44 5.56 7.16 19.79
C SER A 44 5.89 6.29 18.58
N ASP A 45 5.78 4.97 18.74
CA ASP A 45 6.15 3.99 17.73
C ASP A 45 5.30 4.12 16.46
N VAL A 46 3.99 4.36 16.60
CA VAL A 46 3.11 4.55 15.43
C VAL A 46 3.37 5.88 14.71
N ILE A 47 3.86 6.92 15.40
CA ILE A 47 4.25 8.19 14.79
C ILE A 47 5.53 7.99 13.97
N ASP A 48 6.57 7.42 14.58
CA ASP A 48 7.84 7.09 13.91
C ASP A 48 7.59 6.23 12.66
N LEU A 49 6.75 5.19 12.79
CA LEU A 49 6.40 4.33 11.66
C LEU A 49 5.64 5.08 10.56
N ALA A 50 4.74 6.01 10.89
CA ALA A 50 4.03 6.81 9.89
C ALA A 50 4.99 7.71 9.09
N GLU A 51 5.96 8.33 9.76
CA GLU A 51 6.98 9.19 9.13
C GLU A 51 7.88 8.37 8.21
N ARG A 52 8.38 7.23 8.68
CA ARG A 52 9.21 6.33 7.87
C ARG A 52 8.46 5.82 6.63
N ILE A 53 7.20 5.40 6.78
CA ILE A 53 6.38 4.96 5.64
C ILE A 53 6.18 6.09 4.62
N ARG A 54 5.92 7.33 5.07
CA ARG A 54 5.84 8.50 4.18
C ARG A 54 7.15 8.71 3.42
N ASP A 55 8.27 8.61 4.10
CA ASP A 55 9.59 8.86 3.51
C ASP A 55 9.99 7.77 2.52
N LYS A 56 9.66 6.51 2.82
CA LYS A 56 9.81 5.39 1.87
C LYS A 56 8.87 5.52 0.67
N TRP A 57 7.65 6.02 0.86
CA TRP A 57 6.77 6.35 -0.26
C TRP A 57 7.40 7.42 -1.16
N ASN A 58 7.88 8.53 -0.59
CA ASN A 58 8.54 9.60 -1.33
C ASN A 58 9.75 9.11 -2.12
N THR A 59 10.56 8.25 -1.51
CA THR A 59 11.77 7.67 -2.11
C THR A 59 11.43 6.76 -3.29
N ASN A 60 10.58 5.76 -3.07
CA ASN A 60 10.31 4.71 -4.06
C ASN A 60 9.31 5.13 -5.14
N MET A 61 8.40 6.07 -4.82
CA MET A 61 7.37 6.53 -5.76
C MET A 61 7.78 7.79 -6.53
N ALA A 62 9.02 8.27 -6.38
CA ALA A 62 9.50 9.48 -7.05
C ALA A 62 9.35 9.42 -8.58
N THR A 63 9.71 8.29 -9.18
CA THR A 63 9.64 8.06 -10.64
C THR A 63 8.22 7.77 -11.14
N ALA A 64 7.31 7.41 -10.23
CA ALA A 64 5.92 7.10 -10.54
C ALA A 64 5.00 8.34 -10.51
N LYS A 65 5.48 9.53 -10.11
CA LYS A 65 4.67 10.77 -10.06
C LYS A 65 3.94 11.07 -11.37
N ALA A 66 4.54 10.73 -12.50
CA ALA A 66 3.98 10.97 -13.84
C ALA A 66 2.77 10.06 -14.16
N VAL A 67 2.48 9.05 -13.34
CA VAL A 67 1.31 8.17 -13.52
C VAL A 67 0.03 8.79 -12.97
N TRP A 68 0.15 9.82 -12.13
CA TRP A 68 -0.98 10.52 -11.52
C TRP A 68 -1.14 11.95 -12.04
N PRO A 69 -2.39 12.42 -12.18
CA PRO A 69 -2.67 13.82 -12.50
C PRO A 69 -2.12 14.76 -11.41
N GLN A 70 -1.77 15.99 -11.77
CA GLN A 70 -1.32 17.01 -10.80
C GLN A 70 -2.35 17.32 -9.70
N SER A 71 -3.63 17.04 -9.94
CA SER A 71 -4.68 17.20 -8.93
C SER A 71 -4.64 16.14 -7.84
N ALA A 72 -3.95 15.01 -8.06
CA ALA A 72 -3.73 13.99 -7.05
C ALA A 72 -2.63 14.44 -6.08
N VAL A 73 -3.03 14.88 -4.89
CA VAL A 73 -2.14 15.39 -3.85
C VAL A 73 -2.23 14.50 -2.62
N TRP A 74 -1.12 13.87 -2.25
CA TRP A 74 -1.05 13.04 -1.05
C TRP A 74 -1.12 13.95 0.16
N GLN A 75 -1.92 13.56 1.15
CA GLN A 75 -2.19 14.39 2.32
C GLN A 75 -1.42 13.87 3.53
N LYS A 76 -1.58 12.59 3.83
CA LYS A 76 -1.02 11.97 5.04
C LYS A 76 -0.90 10.46 4.95
N VAL A 77 0.02 9.93 5.75
CA VAL A 77 0.07 8.54 6.19
C VAL A 77 -0.44 8.49 7.62
N GLU A 78 -1.39 7.60 7.90
CA GLU A 78 -1.91 7.32 9.23
C GLU A 78 -1.63 5.87 9.58
N VAL A 79 -1.01 5.63 10.74
CA VAL A 79 -0.75 4.29 11.28
C VAL A 79 -1.58 4.12 12.54
N TYR A 80 -2.38 3.07 12.59
CA TYR A 80 -3.24 2.75 13.72
C TYR A 80 -2.76 1.46 14.39
N HIS A 81 -2.47 1.51 15.68
CA HIS A 81 -2.34 0.31 16.49
C HIS A 81 -3.74 -0.20 16.83
N LEU A 82 -4.01 -1.48 16.55
CA LEU A 82 -5.34 -2.07 16.64
C LEU A 82 -5.47 -2.97 17.88
N ASP A 83 -6.62 -2.89 18.55
CA ASP A 83 -7.00 -3.85 19.56
C ASP A 83 -7.41 -5.21 18.95
N THR A 84 -7.64 -6.19 19.82
CA THR A 84 -8.07 -7.54 19.42
C THR A 84 -9.45 -7.60 18.74
N THR A 85 -10.18 -6.48 18.70
CA THR A 85 -11.49 -6.29 18.06
C THR A 85 -11.44 -5.39 16.83
N ASN A 86 -10.23 -5.02 16.35
CA ASN A 86 -9.99 -4.15 15.21
C ASN A 86 -10.35 -2.66 15.43
N HIS A 87 -10.42 -2.21 16.68
CA HIS A 87 -10.55 -0.78 16.98
C HIS A 87 -9.16 -0.15 17.14
N ALA A 88 -9.02 1.10 16.67
CA ALA A 88 -7.79 1.84 16.86
C ALA A 88 -7.63 2.25 18.33
N ILE A 89 -6.49 1.90 18.93
CA ILE A 89 -6.09 2.33 20.27
C ILE A 89 -5.23 3.60 20.17
N ASP A 90 -4.16 3.50 19.38
CA ASP A 90 -3.21 4.58 19.15
C ASP A 90 -3.18 4.96 17.67
N LYS A 91 -2.78 6.20 17.40
CA LYS A 91 -2.72 6.76 16.06
C LYS A 91 -1.47 7.60 15.86
N GLY A 92 -0.68 7.23 14.87
CA GLY A 92 0.41 8.03 14.32
C GLY A 92 -0.02 8.68 13.02
N LEU A 93 0.55 9.85 12.73
CA LEU A 93 0.23 10.62 11.54
C LEU A 93 1.50 11.31 11.04
N ALA A 94 1.75 11.17 9.74
CA ALA A 94 2.79 11.92 9.02
C ALA A 94 2.18 12.60 7.80
N GLU A 95 2.31 13.92 7.71
CA GLU A 95 1.77 14.70 6.59
C GLU A 95 2.75 14.79 5.42
N PHE A 96 2.21 14.87 4.20
CA PHE A 96 2.95 15.19 2.98
C PHE A 96 2.97 16.71 2.77
N THR A 97 3.75 17.43 3.57
CA THR A 97 3.87 18.90 3.52
C THR A 97 5.33 19.33 3.39
N GLY A 98 5.57 20.60 3.01
CA GLY A 98 6.92 21.16 2.90
C GLY A 98 7.83 20.35 1.98
N ALA A 99 9.01 19.96 2.48
CA ALA A 99 9.97 19.14 1.74
C ALA A 99 9.47 17.70 1.45
N ALA A 100 8.50 17.20 2.22
CA ALA A 100 7.90 15.89 2.04
C ALA A 100 6.64 15.92 1.15
N ALA A 101 6.30 17.08 0.56
CA ALA A 101 5.11 17.20 -0.29
C ALA A 101 5.18 16.26 -1.50
N TYR A 102 4.09 15.53 -1.73
CA TYR A 102 3.97 14.60 -2.85
C TYR A 102 2.67 14.83 -3.61
N ALA A 103 2.80 15.06 -4.90
CA ALA A 103 1.69 15.19 -5.84
C ALA A 103 2.04 14.48 -7.14
N GLY A 104 1.01 14.09 -7.88
CA GLY A 104 1.15 13.67 -9.27
C GLY A 104 1.78 14.78 -10.11
N SER A 105 2.43 14.40 -11.22
CA SER A 105 3.09 15.36 -12.11
C SER A 105 2.51 15.39 -13.52
N ALA A 106 1.57 14.50 -13.84
CA ALA A 106 0.97 14.44 -15.18
C ALA A 106 0.05 15.65 -15.42
N GLY A 107 0.27 16.34 -16.54
CA GLY A 107 -0.61 17.41 -17.01
C GLY A 107 -1.89 16.90 -17.70
N GLN A 108 -1.98 15.60 -17.95
CA GLN A 108 -3.13 14.95 -18.58
C GLN A 108 -4.26 14.69 -17.57
N ALA A 109 -5.49 14.64 -18.07
CA ALA A 109 -6.68 14.42 -17.27
C ALA A 109 -6.64 13.08 -16.49
N SER A 110 -7.26 13.07 -15.32
CA SER A 110 -7.46 11.84 -14.54
C SER A 110 -8.42 10.89 -15.26
N LEU A 111 -8.22 9.59 -15.09
CA LEU A 111 -9.31 8.62 -15.24
C LEU A 111 -10.44 8.95 -14.25
N PRO A 112 -11.69 8.54 -14.53
CA PRO A 112 -12.80 8.75 -13.60
C PRO A 112 -12.46 8.20 -12.20
N PHE A 113 -12.89 8.89 -11.14
CA PHE A 113 -12.64 8.49 -9.74
C PHE A 113 -13.12 7.08 -9.39
N THR A 114 -14.07 6.56 -10.19
CA THR A 114 -14.54 5.18 -10.06
C THR A 114 -13.47 4.14 -10.44
N SER A 115 -12.45 4.54 -11.21
CA SER A 115 -11.38 3.67 -11.71
C SER A 115 -10.22 3.63 -10.72
N ALA A 116 -9.78 2.40 -10.40
CA ALA A 116 -8.65 2.17 -9.51
C ALA A 116 -7.75 1.06 -10.02
N THR A 117 -6.46 1.19 -9.72
CA THR A 117 -5.47 0.14 -9.96
C THR A 117 -5.35 -0.71 -8.70
N CYS A 118 -5.61 -2.00 -8.81
CA CYS A 118 -5.53 -2.91 -7.66
C CYS A 118 -4.09 -3.39 -7.45
N VAL A 119 -3.60 -3.23 -6.22
CA VAL A 119 -2.42 -3.92 -5.71
C VAL A 119 -2.91 -5.09 -4.85
N SER A 120 -2.43 -6.29 -5.16
CA SER A 120 -2.71 -7.51 -4.40
C SER A 120 -1.44 -8.00 -3.73
N ILE A 121 -1.53 -8.34 -2.45
CA ILE A 121 -0.49 -9.03 -1.69
C ILE A 121 -0.95 -10.45 -1.35
N PHE A 122 -0.04 -11.41 -1.37
CA PHE A 122 -0.34 -12.84 -1.17
C PHE A 122 0.66 -13.47 -0.19
N ASN A 123 0.20 -14.40 0.62
CA ASN A 123 1.07 -15.26 1.44
C ASN A 123 1.39 -16.61 0.75
N TYR A 124 1.13 -16.70 -0.55
CA TYR A 124 1.33 -17.88 -1.38
C TYR A 124 1.59 -17.45 -2.81
N GLU A 125 2.28 -18.28 -3.59
CA GLU A 125 2.55 -17.98 -4.98
C GLU A 125 1.21 -17.83 -5.76
N PRO A 126 0.94 -16.67 -6.38
CA PRO A 126 -0.28 -16.43 -7.12
C PRO A 126 -0.50 -17.46 -8.23
N GLY A 127 -1.74 -17.94 -8.36
CA GLY A 127 -2.09 -18.97 -9.35
C GLY A 127 -2.05 -20.40 -8.80
N ARG A 128 -1.44 -20.63 -7.62
CA ARG A 128 -1.56 -21.90 -6.92
C ARG A 128 -2.89 -22.01 -6.16
N LEU A 129 -3.42 -23.23 -6.08
CA LEU A 129 -4.60 -23.54 -5.26
C LEU A 129 -4.25 -23.34 -3.79
N SER A 130 -5.02 -22.53 -3.09
CA SER A 130 -4.96 -22.41 -1.63
C SER A 130 -6.20 -23.08 -1.04
N ALA A 131 -6.01 -24.19 -0.31
CA ALA A 131 -7.10 -24.97 0.28
C ALA A 131 -7.72 -24.30 1.54
N TYR A 132 -7.27 -23.11 1.92
CA TYR A 132 -7.72 -22.42 3.13
C TYR A 132 -9.04 -21.68 2.92
N ARG A 133 -9.91 -21.72 3.94
CA ARG A 133 -11.23 -21.05 3.96
C ARG A 133 -11.14 -19.53 4.10
N GLY A 134 -10.03 -19.00 4.60
CA GLY A 134 -9.78 -17.56 4.79
C GLY A 134 -9.19 -16.90 3.54
N ARG A 135 -9.48 -15.60 3.34
CA ARG A 135 -8.84 -14.81 2.27
C ARG A 135 -7.36 -14.62 2.58
N ARG A 136 -6.51 -15.39 1.92
CA ARG A 136 -5.03 -15.32 1.93
C ARG A 136 -4.46 -14.30 0.94
N ARG A 137 -5.30 -13.32 0.56
CA ARG A 137 -4.97 -12.26 -0.39
C ARG A 137 -5.45 -10.93 0.17
N GLY A 138 -4.50 -10.04 0.45
CA GLY A 138 -4.77 -8.64 0.74
C GLY A 138 -4.93 -7.87 -0.57
N ARG A 139 -5.78 -6.84 -0.56
CA ARG A 139 -5.97 -5.95 -1.71
C ARG A 139 -6.13 -4.52 -1.22
N PHE A 140 -5.48 -3.60 -1.92
CA PHE A 140 -5.75 -2.18 -1.82
C PHE A 140 -5.79 -1.55 -3.21
N TYR A 141 -6.42 -0.39 -3.27
CA TYR A 141 -6.81 0.24 -4.53
C TYR A 141 -6.16 1.61 -4.59
N LEU A 142 -5.23 1.79 -5.52
CA LEU A 142 -4.55 3.05 -5.72
C LEU A 142 -5.51 4.10 -6.30
N PRO A 143 -5.24 5.40 -6.08
CA PRO A 143 -6.03 6.48 -6.66
C PRO A 143 -6.04 6.40 -8.19
N ALA A 144 -7.03 7.05 -8.81
CA ALA A 144 -7.19 7.07 -10.26
C ALA A 144 -5.91 7.59 -10.95
N LEU A 145 -5.46 6.85 -11.97
CA LEU A 145 -4.30 7.19 -12.77
C LEU A 145 -4.69 8.21 -13.86
N THR A 146 -3.70 8.82 -14.50
CA THR A 146 -3.95 9.67 -15.67
C THR A 146 -4.36 8.86 -16.91
N VAL A 147 -5.10 9.47 -17.84
CA VAL A 147 -5.52 8.82 -19.10
C VAL A 147 -4.33 8.36 -19.96
N SER A 148 -3.20 9.06 -19.90
CA SER A 148 -1.98 8.67 -20.63
C SER A 148 -1.27 7.45 -20.06
N ALA A 149 -1.69 6.96 -18.88
CA ALA A 149 -1.26 5.68 -18.36
C ALA A 149 -1.95 4.50 -19.08
N MET A 150 -2.94 4.75 -19.93
CA MET A 150 -3.62 3.73 -20.72
C MET A 150 -2.94 3.52 -22.09
N THR A 151 -3.03 2.30 -22.62
CA THR A 151 -2.72 1.97 -24.02
C THR A 151 -3.63 2.71 -25.00
N ASP A 152 -3.24 2.83 -26.27
CA ASP A 152 -4.03 3.49 -27.33
C ASP A 152 -5.43 2.88 -27.54
N GLY A 153 -5.67 1.65 -27.07
CA GLY A 153 -7.00 1.02 -27.05
C GLY A 153 -7.83 1.25 -25.78
N GLY A 154 -7.27 1.93 -24.78
CA GLY A 154 -7.93 2.28 -23.52
C GLY A 154 -8.25 1.10 -22.61
N LEU A 155 -7.75 -0.12 -22.88
CA LEU A 155 -8.12 -1.34 -22.13
C LEU A 155 -7.08 -1.73 -21.07
N TYR A 156 -5.81 -1.56 -21.39
CA TYR A 156 -4.69 -1.93 -20.53
C TYR A 156 -3.92 -0.68 -20.12
N LEU A 157 -3.27 -0.74 -18.96
CA LEU A 157 -2.22 0.19 -18.58
C LEU A 157 -1.04 0.01 -19.54
N GLY A 158 -0.60 1.12 -20.14
CA GLY A 158 0.39 1.15 -21.22
C GLY A 158 1.84 1.05 -20.76
N SER A 159 2.70 0.67 -21.70
CA SER A 159 4.16 0.68 -21.59
C SER A 159 4.80 1.95 -22.16
N GLY A 160 4.00 3.02 -22.34
CA GLY A 160 4.48 4.31 -22.85
C GLY A 160 5.46 5.01 -21.88
N PRO A 161 5.87 6.26 -22.16
CA PRO A 161 6.85 7.00 -21.36
C PRO A 161 6.42 7.20 -19.89
N ILE A 162 5.12 7.05 -19.60
CA ILE A 162 4.55 6.88 -18.25
C ILE A 162 4.29 5.39 -18.07
N SER A 163 5.33 4.65 -17.70
CA SER A 163 5.26 3.20 -17.72
C SER A 163 4.58 2.67 -16.47
N ILE A 164 3.58 1.80 -16.64
CA ILE A 164 3.08 0.92 -15.57
C ILE A 164 4.22 0.15 -14.88
N ALA A 165 5.37 -0.03 -15.55
CA ALA A 165 6.57 -0.59 -14.95
C ALA A 165 7.09 0.29 -13.81
N ASN A 166 7.13 1.61 -13.94
CA ASN A 166 7.58 2.51 -12.87
C ASN A 166 6.63 2.46 -11.67
N LEU A 167 5.32 2.36 -11.91
CA LEU A 167 4.35 2.16 -10.83
C LEU A 167 4.58 0.82 -10.12
N ARG A 168 4.82 -0.25 -10.89
CA ARG A 168 5.09 -1.60 -10.37
C ARG A 168 6.38 -1.64 -9.56
N GLU A 169 7.46 -1.13 -10.12
CA GLU A 169 8.77 -1.06 -9.50
C GLU A 169 8.70 -0.22 -8.22
N GLY A 170 8.12 0.99 -8.29
CA GLY A 170 7.96 1.85 -7.12
C GLY A 170 7.11 1.21 -6.02
N ILE A 171 5.96 0.60 -6.35
CA ILE A 171 5.11 -0.07 -5.35
C ILE A 171 5.82 -1.28 -4.74
N THR A 172 6.54 -2.05 -5.55
CA THR A 172 7.26 -3.23 -5.06
C THR A 172 8.40 -2.80 -4.13
N ALA A 173 9.23 -1.84 -4.55
CA ALA A 173 10.31 -1.30 -3.75
C ALA A 173 9.78 -0.65 -2.45
N PHE A 174 8.67 0.08 -2.53
CA PHE A 174 8.00 0.65 -1.36
C PHE A 174 7.54 -0.43 -0.37
N LEU A 175 6.91 -1.51 -0.83
CA LEU A 175 6.44 -2.57 0.06
C LEU A 175 7.60 -3.41 0.62
N ASN A 176 8.68 -3.62 -0.16
CA ASN A 176 9.89 -4.28 0.34
C ASN A 176 10.59 -3.43 1.41
N ASP A 177 10.67 -2.11 1.23
CA ASP A 177 11.20 -1.18 2.24
C ASP A 177 10.35 -1.10 3.52
N VAL A 178 9.08 -1.51 3.44
CA VAL A 178 8.14 -1.56 4.57
C VAL A 178 8.21 -2.91 5.28
N GLU A 179 8.43 -4.00 4.56
CA GLU A 179 8.80 -5.29 5.16
C GLU A 179 10.15 -5.16 5.87
N GLY A 180 10.24 -5.62 7.11
CA GLY A 180 11.47 -5.50 7.89
C GLY A 180 11.82 -4.07 8.30
N MET A 181 10.92 -3.10 8.13
CA MET A 181 11.21 -1.71 8.54
C MET A 181 11.42 -1.64 10.06
N GLU A 182 12.61 -1.22 10.45
CA GLU A 182 12.97 -0.95 11.85
C GLU A 182 12.25 0.29 12.41
N PHE A 183 11.69 0.15 13.61
CA PHE A 183 11.05 1.24 14.35
C PHE A 183 11.12 1.05 15.88
N GLY A 184 10.85 2.13 16.60
CA GLY A 184 10.50 2.06 18.02
C GLY A 184 11.63 1.69 18.99
N GLY A 185 12.83 2.25 18.85
CA GLY A 185 13.90 2.09 19.84
C GLY A 185 14.92 3.25 19.79
N PRO A 186 15.49 3.70 20.93
CA PRO A 186 16.56 4.70 20.93
C PRO A 186 17.95 4.11 20.65
N TYR A 187 18.05 2.78 20.52
CA TYR A 187 19.32 2.05 20.38
C TYR A 187 19.39 1.34 19.02
N PRO A 188 20.50 1.48 18.27
CA PRO A 188 20.67 0.88 16.94
C PRO A 188 20.56 -0.65 16.90
N ASP A 189 20.80 -1.34 18.03
CA ASP A 189 20.91 -2.81 18.07
C ASP A 189 19.67 -3.49 18.67
N VAL A 190 18.63 -2.73 19.01
CA VAL A 190 17.40 -3.23 19.65
C VAL A 190 16.19 -2.50 19.07
N ALA A 191 15.96 -2.63 17.77
CA ALA A 191 14.80 -2.09 17.08
C ALA A 191 13.74 -3.19 16.87
N ASP A 192 12.46 -2.79 16.87
CA ASP A 192 11.40 -3.69 16.44
C ASP A 192 11.20 -3.59 14.94
N PHE A 193 10.60 -4.60 14.33
CA PHE A 193 10.45 -4.68 12.88
C PHE A 193 8.98 -4.73 12.46
N ALA A 194 8.66 -4.07 11.36
CA ALA A 194 7.34 -4.15 10.75
C ALA A 194 7.28 -5.32 9.76
N HIS A 195 6.36 -6.26 9.98
CA HIS A 195 6.04 -7.28 8.99
C HIS A 195 4.76 -6.92 8.24
N LEU A 196 4.87 -6.80 6.93
CA LEU A 196 3.76 -6.67 6.00
C LEU A 196 2.96 -7.96 5.91
N GLY A 197 1.64 -7.81 5.91
CA GLY A 197 0.81 -8.98 5.74
C GLY A 197 -0.67 -8.73 5.55
N ILE A 198 -1.38 -9.84 5.72
CA ILE A 198 -2.77 -10.01 5.35
C ILE A 198 -3.52 -10.41 6.61
N LEU A 199 -4.35 -9.49 7.11
CA LEU A 199 -5.31 -9.82 8.14
C LEU A 199 -6.50 -10.57 7.52
N SER A 200 -6.69 -11.82 7.92
CA SER A 200 -7.87 -12.60 7.56
C SER A 200 -8.92 -12.51 8.66
N VAL A 201 -9.91 -11.63 8.50
CA VAL A 201 -11.00 -11.48 9.47
C VAL A 201 -11.73 -12.80 9.75
N ALA A 202 -11.93 -13.61 8.72
CA ALA A 202 -12.63 -14.90 8.83
C ALA A 202 -11.85 -15.96 9.64
N ALA A 203 -10.51 -15.94 9.57
CA ALA A 203 -9.66 -16.82 10.37
C ALA A 203 -9.24 -16.16 11.69
N SER A 204 -9.38 -14.84 11.80
CA SER A 204 -8.78 -14.00 12.85
C SER A 204 -7.26 -14.18 12.95
N GLU A 205 -6.62 -14.41 11.79
CA GLU A 205 -5.19 -14.70 11.68
C GLU A 205 -4.50 -13.66 10.79
N PHE A 206 -3.25 -13.38 11.12
CA PHE A 206 -2.34 -12.60 10.29
C PHE A 206 -1.44 -13.54 9.50
N TYR A 207 -1.28 -13.27 8.21
CA TYR A 207 -0.35 -13.99 7.34
C TYR A 207 0.65 -13.02 6.74
N GLN A 208 1.94 -13.33 6.83
CA GLN A 208 2.98 -12.55 6.16
C GLN A 208 2.74 -12.50 4.65
N ALA A 209 2.95 -11.32 4.05
CA ALA A 209 2.93 -11.17 2.62
C ALA A 209 4.27 -11.65 2.03
N LEU A 210 4.20 -12.52 1.03
CA LEU A 210 5.37 -13.08 0.33
C LEU A 210 5.44 -12.62 -1.13
N TYR A 211 4.31 -12.22 -1.71
CA TYR A 211 4.26 -11.78 -3.10
C TYR A 211 3.39 -10.54 -3.25
N VAL A 212 3.78 -9.65 -4.15
CA VAL A 212 3.00 -8.51 -4.62
C VAL A 212 2.63 -8.68 -6.09
N ALA A 213 1.44 -8.22 -6.47
CA ALA A 213 1.03 -8.09 -7.85
C ALA A 213 0.27 -6.79 -8.08
N VAL A 214 0.59 -6.10 -9.17
CA VAL A 214 -0.13 -4.89 -9.62
C VAL A 214 -0.88 -5.19 -10.90
N ASP A 215 -2.21 -5.02 -10.86
CA ASP A 215 -3.10 -5.28 -12.00
C ASP A 215 -2.79 -4.32 -13.16
N ASN A 216 -2.80 -4.81 -14.40
CA ASN A 216 -2.65 -3.98 -15.62
C ASN A 216 -3.98 -3.53 -16.24
N ILE A 217 -5.11 -3.88 -15.62
CA ILE A 217 -6.44 -3.46 -16.05
C ILE A 217 -7.09 -2.75 -14.85
N PRO A 218 -7.58 -1.50 -15.01
CA PRO A 218 -8.35 -0.82 -13.97
C PRO A 218 -9.61 -1.60 -13.58
N ASP A 219 -9.97 -1.59 -12.29
CA ASP A 219 -11.03 -2.46 -11.75
C ASP A 219 -12.44 -2.14 -12.30
N THR A 220 -12.69 -0.89 -12.72
CA THR A 220 -13.93 -0.49 -13.41
C THR A 220 -14.15 -1.26 -14.70
N MET A 221 -13.08 -1.52 -15.44
CA MET A 221 -13.12 -2.27 -16.69
C MET A 221 -13.25 -3.77 -16.44
N ARG A 222 -12.62 -4.27 -15.38
CA ARG A 222 -12.76 -5.67 -14.98
C ARG A 222 -14.19 -6.04 -14.61
N THR A 223 -14.88 -5.19 -13.85
CA THR A 223 -16.27 -5.41 -13.44
C THR A 223 -17.23 -5.40 -14.64
N ARG A 224 -16.96 -4.54 -15.63
CA ARG A 224 -17.72 -4.50 -16.89
C ARG A 224 -17.37 -5.67 -17.83
N GLY A 225 -16.15 -6.15 -17.76
CA GLY A 225 -15.57 -7.11 -18.68
C GLY A 225 -15.27 -8.45 -18.03
N ASN A 226 -16.25 -9.13 -17.41
CA ASN A 226 -16.17 -10.50 -16.87
C ASN A 226 -15.64 -11.60 -17.87
N ARG A 227 -15.10 -11.19 -19.02
CA ARG A 227 -14.48 -11.99 -20.09
C ARG A 227 -13.03 -11.61 -20.42
N LEU A 228 -12.46 -10.55 -19.84
CA LEU A 228 -11.07 -10.14 -20.11
C LEU A 228 -10.10 -10.80 -19.12
N GLN A 229 -9.16 -11.61 -19.64
CA GLN A 229 -8.03 -12.11 -18.85
C GLN A 229 -6.97 -11.01 -18.74
N GLY A 230 -6.88 -10.38 -17.56
CA GLY A 230 -5.78 -9.46 -17.25
C GLY A 230 -4.50 -10.21 -16.93
N THR A 231 -3.36 -9.66 -17.34
CA THR A 231 -2.02 -10.17 -17.04
C THR A 231 -1.46 -9.46 -15.80
N ARG A 232 -1.11 -10.25 -14.78
CA ARG A 232 -0.44 -9.75 -13.58
C ARG A 232 1.05 -9.99 -13.71
N VAL A 233 1.83 -9.00 -13.28
CA VAL A 233 3.24 -9.26 -12.94
C VAL A 233 3.28 -9.48 -11.44
N VAL A 234 3.86 -10.61 -11.05
CA VAL A 234 4.01 -11.02 -9.66
C VAL A 234 5.49 -10.89 -9.32
N THR A 235 5.77 -10.22 -8.21
CA THR A 235 7.12 -10.11 -7.67
C THR A 235 7.12 -10.66 -6.25
N GLU A 236 8.19 -11.34 -5.86
CA GLU A 236 8.43 -11.78 -4.49
C GLU A 236 8.77 -10.57 -3.62
N ILE A 237 8.35 -10.61 -2.37
CA ILE A 237 8.76 -9.63 -1.35
C ILE A 237 10.02 -10.19 -0.70
N ASP A 238 11.06 -9.37 -0.62
CA ASP A 238 12.30 -9.75 0.08
C ASP A 238 11.99 -9.83 1.57
N VAL A 239 11.96 -11.05 2.11
CA VAL A 239 11.76 -11.29 3.55
C VAL A 239 13.14 -11.46 4.17
N GLU A 240 13.53 -10.53 5.03
CA GLU A 240 14.70 -10.74 5.89
C GLU A 240 14.34 -11.78 6.96
N GLU A 241 15.12 -12.87 7.04
CA GLU A 241 14.99 -13.96 8.02
C GLU A 241 15.56 -13.60 9.40
#